data_AF-A0A4S4KLJ8-F1
#
_entry.id   AF-A0A4S4KLJ8-F1
#
_cell.length_a   1.000
_cell.length_b   1.000
_cell.length_c   1.000
_cell.angle_alpha   90.00
_cell.angle_beta   90.00
_cell.angle_gamma   90.00
#
_symmetry.space_group_name_H-M   'P 1'
#
loop_
_entity.id
_entity.type
_entity.pdbx_description
1 polymer ?
#
loop_
_entity_poly.entity_id
_entity_poly.type
_entity_poly.pdbx_seq_one_letter_code
_entity_poly.pdbx_strand_id
1 'polypeptide(L)'
;MKVFRLSVVIEERIDYYTDFKRLVRTDPINRIVLLSLKDTHKDHALLPLESDNVEAFKASALHGAVSSDEDFSDIISNLMGPGPWSIRKDIELPKSCNEIHFTNKNKKSNVTISHTLKVIFRVQRGDDQEMDLPTGKRKMFDIVVQTPIHILSVSAVSFTSAVDA
;
A
#
# COMPACT_ATOMS: atom_id res chain seq x y z
N MET A 1 20.70 2.34 3.29
CA MET A 1 19.29 2.48 3.69
C MET A 1 18.71 1.09 3.85
N LYS A 2 17.82 0.86 4.81
CA LYS A 2 17.11 -0.41 4.98
C LYS A 2 15.60 -0.16 4.97
N VAL A 3 14.83 -1.00 4.27
CA VAL A 3 13.36 -0.94 4.22
C VAL A 3 12.81 -2.06 5.08
N PHE A 4 11.96 -1.75 6.05
CA PHE A 4 11.39 -2.73 6.99
C PHE A 4 9.93 -3.06 6.71
N ARG A 5 9.19 -2.12 6.12
CA ARG A 5 7.80 -2.31 5.74
C ARG A 5 7.50 -1.59 4.45
N LEU A 6 6.69 -2.23 3.61
CA LEU A 6 6.06 -1.62 2.45
C LEU A 6 4.55 -1.74 2.64
N SER A 7 3.80 -0.68 2.41
CA SER A 7 2.34 -0.75 2.41
C SER A 7 1.76 0.09 1.29
N VAL A 8 0.77 -0.46 0.60
CA VAL A 8 -0.01 0.24 -0.41
C VAL A 8 -1.42 0.34 0.10
N VAL A 9 -1.94 1.56 0.20
CA VAL A 9 -3.26 1.84 0.74
C VAL A 9 -4.00 2.83 -0.14
N ILE A 10 -5.33 2.72 -0.18
CA ILE A 10 -6.20 3.78 -0.69
C ILE A 10 -6.85 4.47 0.51
N GLU A 11 -6.81 5.79 0.51
CA GLU A 11 -7.64 6.60 1.40
C GLU A 11 -8.80 7.19 0.61
N GLU A 12 -10.01 6.91 1.08
CA GLU A 12 -11.26 7.48 0.60
C GLU A 12 -11.70 8.59 1.56
N ARG A 13 -12.05 9.73 0.96
CA ARG A 13 -12.61 10.88 1.65
C ARG A 13 -13.97 11.21 1.07
N ILE A 14 -14.97 11.29 1.94
CA ILE A 14 -16.36 11.65 1.61
C ILE A 14 -16.70 12.98 2.28
N ASP A 15 -17.02 13.97 1.45
CA ASP A 15 -17.37 15.33 1.85
C ASP A 15 -18.82 15.63 1.44
N TYR A 16 -19.62 16.11 2.38
CA TYR A 16 -21.03 16.47 2.20
C TYR A 16 -21.20 17.99 2.20
N TYR A 17 -21.96 18.49 1.23
CA TYR A 17 -22.19 19.90 0.98
C TYR A 17 -23.67 20.27 1.07
N THR A 18 -23.98 21.47 1.57
CA THR A 18 -25.28 22.12 1.38
C THR A 18 -25.18 23.20 0.32
N ASP A 19 -26.29 23.45 -0.38
CA ASP A 19 -26.40 24.41 -1.50
C ASP A 19 -25.29 24.24 -2.56
N PHE A 20 -24.80 23.00 -2.72
CA PHE A 20 -23.71 22.61 -3.62
C PHE A 20 -22.39 23.39 -3.43
N LYS A 21 -22.21 24.10 -2.31
CA LYS A 21 -21.07 25.01 -2.10
C LYS A 21 -20.47 24.95 -0.69
N ARG A 22 -21.27 24.71 0.34
CA ARG A 22 -20.82 24.76 1.73
C ARG A 22 -20.56 23.36 2.26
N LEU A 23 -19.31 23.05 2.60
CA LEU A 23 -18.97 21.81 3.31
C LEU A 23 -19.62 21.81 4.68
N VAL A 24 -20.42 20.79 4.98
CA VAL A 24 -21.14 20.63 6.26
C VAL A 24 -20.62 19.46 7.06
N ARG A 25 -20.15 18.41 6.39
CA ARG A 25 -19.64 17.21 7.05
C ARG A 25 -18.57 16.56 6.19
N THR A 26 -17.55 16.02 6.86
CA THR A 26 -16.58 15.11 6.28
C THR A 26 -16.65 13.82 7.09
N ASP A 27 -16.79 12.68 6.43
CA ASP A 27 -16.71 11.40 7.11
C ASP A 27 -15.26 11.09 7.52
N PRO A 28 -15.05 10.23 8.55
CA PRO A 28 -13.73 9.71 8.85
C PRO A 28 -13.10 9.09 7.61
N ILE A 29 -11.79 9.31 7.42
CA ILE A 29 -11.07 8.76 6.26
C ILE A 29 -11.17 7.24 6.29
N ASN A 30 -11.79 6.67 5.27
CA ASN A 30 -11.85 5.24 5.07
C ASN A 30 -10.52 4.79 4.44
N ARG A 31 -9.76 3.97 5.18
CA ARG A 31 -8.43 3.52 4.77
C ARG A 31 -8.45 2.05 4.41
N ILE A 32 -8.19 1.77 3.15
CA ILE A 32 -8.25 0.44 2.56
C ILE A 32 -6.82 -0.03 2.31
N VAL A 33 -6.42 -1.10 2.98
CA VAL A 33 -5.08 -1.68 2.82
C VAL A 33 -5.09 -2.65 1.65
N LEU A 34 -4.36 -2.33 0.58
CA LEU A 34 -4.25 -3.18 -0.60
C LEU A 34 -3.05 -4.15 -0.51
N LEU A 35 -1.96 -3.69 0.08
CA LEU A 35 -0.75 -4.49 0.30
C LEU A 35 -0.10 -4.10 1.62
N SER A 36 0.38 -5.08 2.38
CA SER A 36 1.22 -4.85 3.55
C SER A 36 2.30 -5.92 3.63
N LEU A 37 3.53 -5.53 3.31
CA LEU A 37 4.71 -6.38 3.43
C LEU A 37 5.51 -5.98 4.67
N LYS A 38 5.87 -6.98 5.45
CA LYS A 38 6.77 -6.88 6.60
C LYS A 38 7.36 -8.27 6.85
N ASP A 39 8.58 -8.31 7.35
CA ASP A 39 9.14 -9.56 7.83
C ASP A 39 8.41 -10.04 9.11
N THR A 40 8.44 -11.35 9.36
CA THR A 40 7.95 -11.94 10.61
C THR A 40 8.75 -11.41 11.80
N HIS A 41 10.06 -11.21 11.62
CA HIS A 41 10.96 -10.63 12.61
C HIS A 41 10.99 -9.10 12.47
N LYS A 42 10.57 -8.39 13.53
CA LYS A 42 10.42 -6.92 13.51
C LYS A 42 11.71 -6.15 13.19
N ASP A 43 12.86 -6.75 13.47
CA ASP A 43 14.18 -6.14 13.28
C ASP A 43 14.85 -6.59 11.97
N HIS A 44 14.18 -7.42 11.15
CA HIS A 44 14.69 -7.82 9.84
C HIS A 44 14.17 -6.89 8.75
N ALA A 45 15.08 -6.47 7.87
CA ALA A 45 14.75 -5.59 6.76
C ALA A 45 14.24 -6.41 5.57
N LEU A 46 13.23 -5.89 4.88
CA LEU A 46 12.79 -6.40 3.57
C LEU A 46 13.83 -6.12 2.50
N LEU A 47 14.41 -4.92 2.49
CA LEU A 47 15.43 -4.52 1.53
C LEU A 47 16.62 -3.84 2.23
N PRO A 48 17.84 -4.01 1.71
CA PRO A 48 18.18 -4.96 0.64
C PRO A 48 18.08 -6.41 1.10
N LEU A 49 18.00 -7.34 0.14
CA LEU A 49 18.14 -8.75 0.45
C LEU A 49 19.54 -9.05 1.01
N GLU A 50 19.59 -9.83 2.10
CA GLU A 50 20.85 -10.19 2.76
C GLU A 50 21.53 -11.43 2.12
N SER A 51 20.77 -12.23 1.37
CA SER A 51 21.24 -13.45 0.71
C SER A 51 20.76 -13.52 -0.74
N ASP A 52 21.60 -14.10 -1.60
CA ASP A 52 21.33 -14.47 -2.98
C ASP A 52 20.61 -15.83 -3.11
N ASN A 53 20.33 -16.50 -2.00
CA ASN A 53 19.68 -17.80 -1.99
C ASN A 53 18.20 -17.69 -2.40
N VAL A 54 17.85 -18.34 -3.51
CA VAL A 54 16.50 -18.39 -4.08
C VAL A 54 15.48 -18.96 -3.08
N GLU A 55 15.83 -19.98 -2.30
CA GLU A 55 14.91 -20.58 -1.33
C GLU A 55 14.63 -19.65 -0.14
N ALA A 56 15.64 -18.87 0.27
CA ALA A 56 15.45 -17.83 1.28
C ALA A 56 14.53 -16.70 0.75
N PHE A 57 14.70 -16.32 -0.52
CA PHE A 57 13.82 -15.35 -1.16
C PHE A 57 12.37 -15.84 -1.23
N LYS A 58 12.13 -17.08 -1.67
CA LYS A 58 10.79 -17.68 -1.76
C LYS A 58 10.05 -17.71 -0.41
N ALA A 59 10.78 -17.88 0.69
CA ALA A 59 10.24 -17.85 2.04
C ALA A 59 9.99 -16.42 2.58
N SER A 60 10.51 -15.39 1.91
CA SER A 60 10.39 -14.00 2.33
C SER A 60 9.03 -13.39 1.99
N ALA A 61 8.69 -12.30 2.69
CA ALA A 61 7.48 -11.52 2.39
C ALA A 61 7.51 -10.85 1.00
N LEU A 62 8.68 -10.73 0.36
CA LEU A 62 8.82 -10.11 -0.95
C LEU A 62 8.45 -11.04 -2.10
N HIS A 63 8.53 -12.36 -1.92
CA HIS A 63 8.25 -13.32 -3.00
C HIS A 63 6.84 -13.16 -3.56
N GLY A 64 5.82 -13.03 -2.70
CA GLY A 64 4.44 -12.79 -3.15
C GLY A 64 4.20 -11.42 -3.80
N ALA A 65 5.16 -10.50 -3.66
CA ALA A 65 5.09 -9.14 -4.18
C ALA A 65 5.85 -8.94 -5.50
N VAL A 66 6.56 -9.95 -6.01
CA VAL A 66 7.20 -9.88 -7.33
C VAL A 66 6.39 -10.71 -8.33
N SER A 67 6.24 -10.20 -9.56
CA SER A 67 5.61 -10.90 -10.67
C SER A 67 6.37 -12.17 -11.07
N SER A 68 5.64 -13.25 -11.34
CA SER A 68 6.18 -14.59 -11.65
C SER A 68 6.84 -14.73 -13.03
N ASP A 69 6.80 -13.68 -13.84
CA ASP A 69 7.15 -13.75 -15.25
C ASP A 69 8.65 -13.50 -15.52
N GLU A 70 9.41 -13.12 -14.49
CA GLU A 70 10.85 -12.84 -14.53
C GLU A 70 11.65 -13.97 -13.85
N ASP A 71 12.90 -14.15 -14.25
CA ASP A 71 13.82 -15.10 -13.60
C ASP A 71 14.13 -14.62 -12.16
N PHE A 72 13.93 -15.50 -11.17
CA PHE A 72 14.19 -15.19 -9.77
C PHE A 72 15.62 -14.72 -9.52
N SER A 73 16.60 -15.22 -10.27
CA SER A 73 17.99 -14.79 -10.14
C SER A 73 18.18 -13.30 -10.43
N ASP A 74 17.52 -12.80 -11.47
CA ASP A 74 17.61 -11.40 -11.89
C ASP A 74 16.89 -10.48 -10.90
N ILE A 75 15.71 -10.91 -10.42
CA ILE A 75 14.95 -10.23 -9.37
C ILE A 75 15.82 -10.11 -8.11
N ILE A 76 16.38 -11.21 -7.62
CA ILE A 76 17.17 -11.23 -6.39
C ILE A 76 18.37 -10.29 -6.54
N SER A 77 19.08 -10.36 -7.67
CA SER A 77 20.20 -9.48 -7.97
C SER A 77 19.80 -7.99 -7.98
N ASN A 78 18.61 -7.65 -8.49
CA ASN A 78 18.08 -6.29 -8.47
C ASN A 78 17.75 -5.78 -7.06
N LEU A 79 17.32 -6.67 -6.16
CA LEU A 79 16.90 -6.36 -4.80
C LEU A 79 18.06 -6.41 -3.78
N MET A 80 19.24 -6.86 -4.20
CA MET A 80 20.46 -6.86 -3.42
C MET A 80 21.20 -5.51 -3.50
N GLY A 81 22.10 -5.26 -2.55
CA GLY A 81 22.96 -4.07 -2.54
C GLY A 81 22.23 -2.76 -2.21
N PRO A 82 22.88 -1.59 -2.32
CA PRO A 82 22.35 -0.32 -1.80
C PRO A 82 21.21 0.31 -2.62
N GLY A 83 20.83 -0.28 -3.75
CA GLY A 83 19.80 0.22 -4.67
C GLY A 83 20.36 1.00 -5.87
N PRO A 84 19.49 1.45 -6.80
CA PRO A 84 18.02 1.44 -6.72
C PRO A 84 17.39 0.04 -6.90
N TRP A 85 16.38 -0.26 -6.08
CA TRP A 85 15.60 -1.50 -6.17
C TRP A 85 14.31 -1.26 -6.96
N SER A 86 13.89 -2.24 -7.77
CA SER A 86 12.68 -2.19 -8.58
C SER A 86 11.74 -3.35 -8.19
N ILE A 87 10.49 -3.02 -7.87
CA ILE A 87 9.44 -4.00 -7.57
C ILE A 87 8.23 -3.66 -8.43
N ARG A 88 7.78 -4.63 -9.23
CA ARG A 88 6.54 -4.55 -9.98
C ARG A 88 5.53 -5.54 -9.41
N LYS A 89 4.35 -5.03 -9.06
CA LYS A 89 3.24 -5.84 -8.55
C LYS A 89 1.92 -5.29 -9.04
N ASP A 90 1.10 -6.16 -9.60
CA ASP A 90 -0.31 -5.89 -9.82
C ASP A 90 -1.08 -6.15 -8.54
N ILE A 91 -1.87 -5.17 -8.12
CA ILE A 91 -2.64 -5.19 -6.87
C ILE A 91 -4.11 -5.09 -7.21
N GLU A 92 -4.90 -6.08 -6.79
CA GLU A 92 -6.35 -6.08 -6.97
C GLU A 92 -7.01 -5.03 -6.07
N LEU A 93 -7.99 -4.33 -6.62
CA LEU A 93 -8.87 -3.45 -5.86
C LEU A 93 -9.94 -4.28 -5.12
N PRO A 94 -10.51 -3.76 -4.02
CA PRO A 94 -11.69 -4.34 -3.38
C PRO A 94 -12.80 -4.62 -4.39
N LYS A 95 -13.44 -5.79 -4.27
CA LYS A 95 -14.49 -6.24 -5.22
C LYS A 95 -15.88 -5.77 -4.84
N SER A 96 -16.06 -5.19 -3.65
CA SER A 96 -17.36 -4.77 -3.13
C SER A 96 -17.47 -3.26 -3.05
N CYS A 97 -18.60 -2.72 -3.54
CA CYS A 97 -18.97 -1.31 -3.36
C CYS A 97 -19.20 -0.93 -1.88
N ASN A 98 -19.35 -1.93 -0.99
CA ASN A 98 -19.45 -1.68 0.45
C ASN A 98 -18.08 -1.36 1.08
N GLU A 99 -16.99 -1.66 0.39
CA GLU A 99 -15.63 -1.41 0.89
C GLU A 99 -15.04 -0.11 0.32
N ILE A 100 -15.42 0.23 -0.92
CA ILE A 100 -14.93 1.42 -1.63
C ILE A 100 -16.00 1.97 -2.57
N HIS A 101 -16.16 3.29 -2.59
CA HIS A 101 -17.08 3.97 -3.50
C HIS A 101 -16.38 4.38 -4.80
N PHE A 102 -17.17 4.75 -5.82
CA PHE A 102 -16.63 5.39 -7.00
C PHE A 102 -16.31 6.87 -6.72
N THR A 103 -15.30 7.40 -7.39
CA THR A 103 -14.94 8.82 -7.31
C THR A 103 -16.10 9.67 -7.86
N ASN A 104 -16.56 10.62 -7.06
CA ASN A 104 -17.57 11.60 -7.47
C ASN A 104 -17.02 13.01 -7.25
N LYS A 105 -16.76 13.74 -8.34
CA LYS A 105 -16.35 15.16 -8.32
C LYS A 105 -17.38 16.08 -8.99
N ASN A 106 -18.62 15.63 -9.09
CA ASN A 106 -19.69 16.42 -9.70
C ASN A 106 -20.02 17.63 -8.82
N LYS A 107 -19.77 18.84 -9.33
CA LYS A 107 -20.06 20.10 -8.62
C LYS A 107 -21.56 20.35 -8.38
N LYS A 108 -22.45 19.61 -9.04
CA LYS A 108 -23.91 19.64 -8.83
C LYS A 108 -24.38 18.56 -7.85
N SER A 109 -23.45 17.78 -7.29
CA SER A 109 -23.74 16.81 -6.22
C SER A 109 -23.55 17.47 -4.87
N ASN A 110 -24.37 17.10 -3.91
CA ASN A 110 -24.18 17.43 -2.50
C ASN A 110 -23.15 16.52 -1.81
N VAL A 111 -22.59 15.54 -2.52
CA VAL A 111 -21.54 14.65 -2.01
C VAL A 111 -20.37 14.61 -2.99
N THR A 112 -19.15 14.79 -2.47
CA THR A 112 -17.89 14.58 -3.18
C THR A 112 -17.17 13.40 -2.57
N ILE A 113 -16.73 12.46 -3.42
CA ILE A 113 -15.96 11.30 -3.02
C ILE A 113 -14.62 11.35 -3.76
N SER A 114 -13.52 11.32 -3.02
CA SER A 114 -12.17 11.39 -3.56
C SER A 114 -11.27 10.29 -3.00
N HIS A 115 -10.33 9.84 -3.82
CA HIS A 115 -9.45 8.72 -3.51
C HIS A 115 -7.99 9.14 -3.67
N THR A 116 -7.15 8.73 -2.72
CA THR A 116 -5.69 8.93 -2.77
C THR A 116 -5.00 7.59 -2.59
N LEU A 117 -4.20 7.18 -3.56
CA LEU A 117 -3.28 6.05 -3.43
C LEU A 117 -2.06 6.50 -2.64
N LYS A 118 -1.67 5.74 -1.62
CA LYS A 118 -0.45 5.96 -0.85
C LYS A 118 0.42 4.71 -0.85
N VAL A 119 1.67 4.88 -1.24
CA VAL A 119 2.74 3.89 -1.06
C VAL A 119 3.62 4.36 0.09
N ILE A 120 3.73 3.54 1.13
CA ILE A 120 4.35 3.89 2.41
C ILE A 120 5.51 2.93 2.66
N PHE A 121 6.70 3.48 2.86
CA PHE A 121 7.90 2.74 3.23
C PHE A 121 8.31 3.11 4.66
N ARG A 122 8.42 2.11 5.54
CA ARG A 122 9.09 2.27 6.84
C ARG A 122 10.56 1.97 6.64
N VAL A 123 11.42 2.98 6.75
CA VAL A 123 12.85 2.86 6.46
C VAL A 123 13.72 3.26 7.64
N GLN A 124 14.92 2.71 7.65
CA GLN A 124 16.02 3.17 8.49
C GLN A 124 17.11 3.74 7.58
N ARG A 125 17.67 4.87 7.98
CA ARG A 125 18.83 5.42 7.28
C ARG A 125 20.04 4.50 7.42
N GLY A 126 21.01 4.68 6.51
CA GLY A 126 22.26 3.92 6.50
C GLY A 126 23.33 4.51 7.42
N ASP A 127 23.16 5.74 7.91
CA ASP A 127 24.08 6.44 8.80
C ASP A 127 23.60 6.40 10.26
N ASP A 128 24.56 6.37 11.19
CA ASP A 128 24.31 6.31 12.64
C ASP A 128 24.00 7.67 13.28
N GLN A 129 23.60 8.67 12.48
CA GLN A 129 23.47 10.05 12.95
C GLN A 129 22.19 10.32 13.75
N GLU A 130 21.11 9.58 13.47
CA GLU A 130 19.83 9.78 14.17
C GLU A 130 19.45 8.53 14.97
N MET A 131 19.72 8.62 16.26
CA MET A 131 19.29 7.65 17.27
C MET A 131 18.04 8.17 17.97
N ASP A 132 17.12 7.27 18.28
CA ASP A 132 15.94 7.59 19.06
C ASP A 132 16.32 7.66 20.54
N LEU A 133 16.33 8.87 21.10
CA LEU A 133 16.80 9.16 22.47
C LEU A 133 16.18 8.27 23.56
N PRO A 134 14.88 7.91 23.52
CA PRO A 134 14.26 7.07 24.55
C PRO A 134 14.62 5.60 24.43
N THR A 135 14.86 5.08 23.21
CA THR A 135 15.04 3.64 22.98
C THR A 135 16.50 3.24 22.74
N GLY A 136 17.37 4.20 22.42
CA GLY A 136 18.74 3.93 21.99
C GLY A 136 18.82 3.12 20.70
N LYS A 137 17.71 2.97 19.96
CA LYS A 137 17.67 2.30 18.66
C LYS A 137 17.83 3.32 17.54
N ARG A 138 18.26 2.84 16.37
CA ARG A 138 18.30 3.67 15.16
C ARG A 138 16.90 4.16 14.82
N LYS A 139 16.79 5.45 14.51
CA LYS A 139 15.51 6.09 14.21
C LYS A 139 14.94 5.56 12.89
N MET A 140 13.63 5.32 12.90
CA MET A 140 12.87 4.88 11.74
C MET A 140 12.08 6.06 11.16
N PHE A 141 11.97 6.10 9.84
CA PHE A 141 11.28 7.13 9.08
C PHE A 141 10.19 6.51 8.20
N ASP A 142 9.15 7.28 7.94
CA ASP A 142 8.13 6.92 6.94
C ASP A 142 8.34 7.77 5.69
N ILE A 143 8.55 7.12 4.56
CA ILE A 143 8.48 7.75 3.25
C ILE A 143 7.08 7.47 2.70
N VAL A 144 6.31 8.52 2.43
CA VAL A 144 4.95 8.40 1.90
C VAL A 144 4.90 9.03 0.52
N VAL A 145 4.71 8.21 -0.50
CA VAL A 145 4.41 8.64 -1.86
C VAL A 145 2.90 8.62 -2.03
N GLN A 146 2.32 9.74 -2.43
CA GLN A 146 0.86 9.87 -2.57
C GLN A 146 0.48 10.35 -3.96
N THR A 147 -0.61 9.81 -4.50
CA THR A 147 -1.11 10.16 -5.83
C THR A 147 -2.64 10.13 -5.83
N PRO A 148 -3.32 11.18 -6.30
CA PRO A 148 -4.76 11.17 -6.44
C PRO A 148 -5.16 10.17 -7.54
N ILE A 149 -6.17 9.35 -7.26
CA ILE A 149 -6.70 8.36 -8.21
C ILE A 149 -8.19 8.56 -8.45
N HIS A 150 -8.65 8.02 -9.57
CA HIS A 150 -10.05 8.03 -9.96
C HIS A 150 -10.56 6.60 -10.08
N ILE A 151 -11.58 6.26 -9.30
CA ILE A 151 -12.26 4.96 -9.33
C ILE A 151 -13.57 5.17 -10.06
N LEU A 152 -13.72 4.54 -11.22
CA LEU A 152 -14.88 4.75 -12.09
C LEU A 152 -15.97 3.69 -11.88
N SER A 153 -15.58 2.48 -11.50
CA SER A 153 -16.47 1.37 -11.21
C SER A 153 -15.78 0.34 -10.31
N VAL A 154 -16.59 -0.47 -9.64
CA VAL A 154 -16.16 -1.65 -8.89
C VAL A 154 -16.94 -2.84 -9.44
N SER A 155 -16.27 -3.94 -9.74
CA SER A 155 -16.92 -5.13 -10.28
C SER A 155 -17.45 -5.98 -9.12
N ALA A 156 -18.72 -5.82 -8.78
CA ALA A 156 -19.39 -6.65 -7.79
C ALA A 156 -19.86 -7.96 -8.45
N VAL A 157 -19.25 -9.08 -8.11
CA VAL A 157 -19.78 -10.41 -8.48
C VAL A 157 -20.79 -10.81 -7.41
N SER A 158 -22.07 -10.58 -7.66
CA SER A 158 -23.15 -11.08 -6.82
C SER A 158 -23.35 -12.58 -7.08
N PHE A 159 -22.87 -13.45 -6.18
CA PHE A 159 -23.32 -14.84 -6.11
C PHE A 159 -24.73 -14.87 -5.50
N THR A 160 -25.75 -15.08 -6.32
CA THR A 160 -27.05 -15.55 -5.87
C THR A 160 -26.92 -16.99 -5.40
N SER A 161 -27.00 -17.24 -4.08
CA SER A 161 -27.26 -18.59 -3.59
C SER A 161 -28.68 -18.97 -4.02
N ALA A 162 -28.77 -19.90 -4.96
CA ALA A 162 -30.02 -20.62 -5.17
C ALA A 162 -30.31 -21.40 -3.89
N VAL A 163 -31.38 -21.02 -3.22
CA VAL A 163 -31.97 -21.76 -2.12
C VAL A 163 -32.74 -22.91 -2.77
N ASP A 164 -32.17 -24.11 -2.78
CA ASP A 164 -32.93 -25.31 -3.11
C ASP A 164 -33.72 -25.76 -1.89
N ALA A 165 -35.01 -25.97 -2.12
CA ALA A 165 -36.06 -26.35 -1.18
C ALA A 165 -36.01 -27.84 -0.80
#